data_AF-A0A5J4PAD0-F1
#
_entry.id   AF-A0A5J4PAD0-F1
#
_cell.length_a   1.000
_cell.length_b   1.000
_cell.length_c   1.000
_cell.angle_alpha   90.00
_cell.angle_beta   90.00
_cell.angle_gamma   90.00
#
_symmetry.space_group_name_H-M   'P 1'
#
loop_
_entity.id
_entity.type
_entity.pdbx_description
1 polymer ?
#
loop_
_entity_poly.entity_id
_entity_poly.type
_entity_poly.pdbx_seq_one_letter_code
_entity_poly.pdbx_strand_id
1 'polypeptide(L)'
;LFFLFGELKNSRRLASAISKARIERKIRTIGDLLEIIKPVLGHEQEKKELAKIFQALRIEVNQEMEALKELLVTVGNVLNPQGRLSIITYHSLEDRMVKNLMKTGSVEGNIEVDFFGNRRLPFRPVNSKVMIPSQTEIEQNPRSHSAKLRIAEKQ
;
A
#
# COMPACT_ATOMS: atom_id res chain seq x y z
N LEU A 1 -6.82 -10.67 3.96
CA LEU A 1 -7.53 -9.68 3.11
C LEU A 1 -8.03 -8.44 3.86
N PHE A 2 -9.29 -8.31 4.26
CA PHE A 2 -9.88 -7.00 4.67
C PHE A 2 -9.21 -6.33 5.89
N PHE A 3 -8.74 -7.12 6.86
CA PHE A 3 -7.97 -6.61 7.99
C PHE A 3 -6.59 -6.09 7.54
N LEU A 4 -5.86 -6.92 6.79
CA LEU A 4 -4.47 -6.67 6.40
C LEU A 4 -4.35 -5.55 5.37
N PHE A 5 -5.15 -5.58 4.31
CA PHE A 5 -5.02 -4.66 3.17
C PHE A 5 -5.99 -3.48 3.22
N GLY A 6 -7.14 -3.63 3.90
CA GLY A 6 -8.12 -2.55 4.08
C GLY A 6 -8.00 -1.80 5.41
N GLU A 7 -7.20 -2.31 6.36
CA GLU A 7 -7.10 -1.76 7.73
C GLU A 7 -8.50 -1.57 8.36
N LEU A 8 -9.40 -2.54 8.16
CA LEU A 8 -10.79 -2.51 8.63
C LEU A 8 -10.95 -3.24 9.97
N LYS A 9 -11.49 -2.54 10.97
CA LYS A 9 -11.74 -3.10 12.32
C LYS A 9 -12.89 -4.11 12.32
N ASN A 10 -13.94 -3.86 11.54
CA ASN A 10 -15.10 -4.75 11.34
C ASN A 10 -14.85 -5.88 10.32
N SER A 11 -13.59 -6.11 9.92
CA SER A 11 -13.20 -7.07 8.87
C SER A 11 -13.74 -8.49 9.07
N ARG A 12 -13.84 -8.99 10.31
CA ARG A 12 -14.41 -10.33 10.61
C ARG A 12 -15.91 -10.40 10.32
N ARG A 13 -16.66 -9.35 10.70
CA ARG A 13 -18.11 -9.27 10.44
C ARG A 13 -18.39 -9.18 8.95
N LEU A 14 -17.59 -8.38 8.24
CA LEU A 14 -17.63 -8.28 6.78
C LEU A 14 -17.36 -9.63 6.09
N ALA A 15 -16.30 -10.33 6.49
CA ALA A 15 -15.96 -11.64 5.95
C ALA A 15 -17.06 -12.68 6.21
N SER A 16 -17.65 -12.67 7.41
CA SER A 16 -18.77 -13.55 7.77
C SER A 16 -20.00 -13.29 6.90
N ALA A 17 -20.39 -12.03 6.71
CA ALA A 17 -21.52 -11.66 5.86
C ALA A 17 -21.32 -12.11 4.40
N ILE A 18 -20.13 -11.89 3.84
CA ILE A 18 -19.78 -12.33 2.49
C ILE A 18 -19.80 -13.86 2.40
N SER A 19 -19.22 -14.57 3.38
CA SER A 19 -19.20 -16.04 3.40
C SER A 19 -20.61 -16.61 3.42
N LYS A 20 -21.49 -16.10 4.30
CA LYS A 20 -22.89 -16.53 4.37
C LYS A 20 -23.63 -16.27 3.06
N ALA A 21 -23.50 -15.08 2.49
CA ALA A 21 -24.16 -14.75 1.23
C ALA A 21 -23.70 -15.62 0.06
N ARG A 22 -22.42 -16.06 0.04
CA ARG A 22 -21.90 -16.97 -0.98
C ARG A 22 -22.50 -18.37 -0.93
N ILE A 23 -23.02 -18.80 0.22
CA ILE A 23 -23.74 -20.08 0.36
C ILE A 23 -25.12 -19.96 -0.29
N GLU A 24 -25.80 -18.82 -0.11
CA GLU A 24 -27.15 -18.58 -0.61
C GLU A 24 -27.16 -18.26 -2.11
N ARG A 25 -26.23 -17.44 -2.59
CA ARG A 25 -26.13 -17.06 -4.02
C ARG A 25 -24.71 -16.72 -4.46
N LYS A 26 -24.40 -16.91 -5.75
CA LYS A 26 -23.13 -16.46 -6.34
C LYS A 26 -23.10 -14.93 -6.40
N ILE A 27 -22.02 -14.33 -5.89
CA ILE A 27 -21.73 -12.89 -6.03
C ILE A 27 -21.03 -12.70 -7.39
N ARG A 28 -21.69 -12.01 -8.34
CA ARG A 28 -21.17 -11.82 -9.70
C ARG A 28 -20.85 -10.37 -10.02
N THR A 29 -21.62 -9.44 -9.43
CA THR A 29 -21.50 -8.02 -9.71
C THR A 29 -21.04 -7.24 -8.49
N ILE A 30 -20.56 -6.01 -8.73
CA ILE A 30 -20.30 -5.03 -7.68
C ILE A 30 -21.60 -4.73 -6.90
N GLY A 31 -22.74 -4.67 -7.59
CA GLY A 31 -24.05 -4.47 -6.96
C GLY A 31 -24.37 -5.54 -5.93
N ASP A 32 -24.18 -6.81 -6.29
CA ASP A 32 -24.42 -7.96 -5.40
C ASP A 32 -23.56 -7.84 -4.12
N LEU A 33 -22.29 -7.46 -4.28
CA LEU A 33 -21.38 -7.27 -3.15
C LEU A 33 -21.84 -6.10 -2.27
N LEU A 34 -22.22 -4.97 -2.87
CA LEU A 34 -22.70 -3.79 -2.15
C LEU A 34 -23.95 -4.11 -1.31
N GLU A 35 -24.90 -4.88 -1.83
CA GLU A 35 -26.08 -5.31 -1.08
C GLU A 35 -25.73 -6.09 0.18
N ILE A 36 -24.69 -6.93 0.11
CA ILE A 36 -24.25 -7.77 1.24
C ILE A 36 -23.50 -6.95 2.29
N ILE A 37 -22.63 -6.03 1.85
CA ILE A 37 -21.72 -5.34 2.76
C ILE A 37 -22.32 -4.09 3.38
N LYS A 38 -23.21 -3.36 2.67
CA LYS A 38 -23.83 -2.11 3.18
C LYS A 38 -24.45 -2.24 4.59
N PRO A 39 -25.20 -3.31 4.91
CA PRO A 39 -25.76 -3.49 6.26
C PRO A 39 -24.72 -3.71 7.38
N VAL A 40 -23.47 -3.99 7.00
CA VAL A 40 -22.35 -4.21 7.92
C VAL A 40 -21.53 -2.94 8.16
N LEU A 41 -21.66 -1.94 7.29
CA LEU A 41 -20.92 -0.68 7.37
C LEU A 41 -21.58 0.29 8.35
N GLY A 42 -20.77 1.13 9.00
CA GLY A 42 -21.28 2.24 9.79
C GLY A 42 -21.74 3.39 8.90
N HIS A 43 -22.94 3.92 9.14
CA HIS A 43 -23.55 4.98 8.32
C HIS A 43 -22.65 6.22 8.16
N GLU A 44 -21.92 6.63 9.20
CA GLU A 44 -21.04 7.80 9.14
C GLU A 44 -19.76 7.59 8.32
N GLN A 45 -19.31 6.34 8.16
CA GLN A 45 -18.03 6.01 7.53
C GLN A 45 -18.17 5.16 6.26
N GLU A 46 -19.40 5.00 5.77
CA GLU A 46 -19.73 4.09 4.66
C GLU A 46 -18.80 4.27 3.45
N LYS A 47 -18.66 5.50 2.94
CA LYS A 47 -17.80 5.79 1.77
C LYS A 47 -16.34 5.41 2.02
N LYS A 48 -15.83 5.70 3.21
CA LYS A 48 -14.43 5.43 3.59
C LYS A 48 -14.18 3.94 3.77
N GLU A 49 -15.11 3.22 4.38
CA GLU A 49 -15.02 1.76 4.52
C GLU A 49 -15.15 1.06 3.17
N LEU A 50 -16.08 1.49 2.31
CA LEU A 50 -16.20 0.97 0.94
C LEU A 50 -14.90 1.11 0.16
N ALA A 51 -14.27 2.28 0.18
CA ALA A 51 -12.99 2.51 -0.49
C ALA A 51 -11.92 1.52 -0.01
N LYS A 52 -11.84 1.28 1.31
CA LYS A 52 -10.93 0.29 1.92
C LYS A 52 -11.23 -1.15 1.52
N ILE A 53 -12.51 -1.51 1.38
CA ILE A 53 -12.93 -2.85 0.95
C ILE A 53 -12.46 -3.12 -0.48
N PHE A 54 -12.76 -2.20 -1.40
CA PHE A 54 -12.33 -2.33 -2.79
C PHE A 54 -10.81 -2.26 -2.94
N GLN A 55 -10.14 -1.40 -2.15
CA GLN A 55 -8.69 -1.38 -2.08
C GLN A 55 -8.13 -2.75 -1.68
N ALA A 56 -8.68 -3.37 -0.63
CA ALA A 56 -8.19 -4.65 -0.15
C ALA A 56 -8.38 -5.78 -1.17
N LEU A 57 -9.52 -5.80 -1.87
CA LEU A 57 -9.78 -6.74 -2.95
C LEU A 57 -8.83 -6.52 -4.13
N ARG A 58 -8.62 -5.27 -4.54
CA ARG A 58 -7.72 -4.90 -5.63
C ARG A 58 -6.29 -5.35 -5.35
N ILE A 59 -5.80 -5.06 -4.14
CA ILE A 59 -4.46 -5.47 -3.69
C ILE A 59 -4.31 -6.99 -3.75
N GLU A 60 -5.27 -7.74 -3.20
CA GLU A 60 -5.20 -9.20 -3.18
C GLU A 60 -5.25 -9.81 -4.59
N VAL A 61 -6.21 -9.37 -5.41
CA VAL A 61 -6.44 -9.96 -6.74
C VAL A 61 -5.23 -9.73 -7.65
N ASN A 62 -4.61 -8.56 -7.57
CA ASN A 62 -3.46 -8.21 -8.39
C ASN A 62 -2.11 -8.53 -7.73
N GLN A 63 -2.10 -9.10 -6.52
CA GLN A 63 -0.88 -9.39 -5.75
C GLN A 63 0.06 -8.17 -5.65
N GLU A 64 -0.52 -6.98 -5.44
CA GLU A 64 0.22 -5.71 -5.60
C GLU A 64 1.35 -5.56 -4.58
N MET A 65 1.16 -6.08 -3.37
CA MET A 65 2.15 -5.98 -2.31
C MET A 65 3.36 -6.90 -2.58
N GLU A 66 3.10 -8.11 -3.05
CA GLU A 66 4.12 -9.09 -3.43
C GLU A 66 4.93 -8.56 -4.62
N ALA A 67 4.26 -8.08 -5.66
CA ALA A 67 4.92 -7.48 -6.82
C ALA A 67 5.80 -6.27 -6.43
N LEU A 68 5.30 -5.40 -5.53
CA LEU A 68 6.10 -4.30 -4.99
C LEU A 68 7.30 -4.82 -4.20
N LYS A 69 7.12 -5.82 -3.33
CA LYS A 69 8.21 -6.40 -2.53
C LYS A 69 9.31 -6.96 -3.44
N GLU A 70 8.96 -7.72 -4.47
CA GLU A 70 9.91 -8.28 -5.45
C GLU A 70 10.68 -7.19 -6.19
N LEU A 71 9.97 -6.15 -6.65
CA LEU A 71 10.61 -4.99 -7.29
C LEU A 71 11.60 -4.31 -6.35
N LEU A 72 11.20 -4.06 -5.09
CA LEU A 72 12.02 -3.38 -4.09
C LEU A 72 13.25 -4.20 -3.65
N VAL A 73 13.14 -5.52 -3.60
CA VAL A 73 14.29 -6.40 -3.31
C VAL A 73 15.28 -6.42 -4.48
N THR A 74 14.76 -6.41 -5.71
CA THR A 74 15.59 -6.54 -6.92
C THR A 74 16.30 -5.23 -7.28
N VAL A 75 15.65 -4.09 -7.04
CA VAL A 75 16.14 -2.77 -7.50
C VAL A 75 17.51 -2.39 -6.93
N GLY A 76 17.84 -2.85 -5.71
CA GLY A 76 19.15 -2.64 -5.09
C GLY A 76 20.29 -3.27 -5.90
N ASN A 77 20.03 -4.38 -6.59
CA ASN A 77 21.05 -5.09 -7.37
C ASN A 77 21.18 -4.54 -8.81
N VAL A 78 20.11 -3.98 -9.36
CA VAL A 78 20.05 -3.55 -10.77
C VAL A 78 20.51 -2.11 -10.95
N LEU A 79 20.33 -1.24 -9.95
CA LEU A 79 20.78 0.14 -10.05
C LEU A 79 22.32 0.23 -10.07
N ASN A 80 22.87 1.12 -10.89
CA ASN A 80 24.29 1.49 -10.80
C ASN A 80 24.53 2.36 -9.55
N PRO A 81 25.76 2.44 -9.03
CA PRO A 81 26.14 3.44 -8.05
C PRO A 81 25.71 4.84 -8.53
N GLN A 82 25.19 5.67 -7.61
CA GLN A 82 24.60 6.99 -7.89
C GLN A 82 23.31 6.97 -8.73
N GLY A 83 22.81 5.79 -9.13
CA GLY A 83 21.52 5.63 -9.78
C GLY A 83 20.36 6.01 -8.84
N ARG A 84 19.28 6.58 -9.39
CA ARG A 84 18.13 7.05 -8.60
C ARG A 84 16.94 6.11 -8.72
N LEU A 85 16.34 5.81 -7.58
CA LEU A 85 15.05 5.16 -7.43
C LEU A 85 13.98 6.21 -7.10
N SER A 86 12.99 6.36 -7.97
CA SER A 86 11.86 7.28 -7.80
C SER A 86 10.55 6.49 -7.83
N ILE A 87 9.81 6.48 -6.71
CA ILE A 87 8.58 5.70 -6.57
C ILE A 87 7.44 6.59 -6.08
N ILE A 88 6.31 6.53 -6.78
CA ILE A 88 5.04 7.12 -6.36
C ILE A 88 4.17 6.02 -5.76
N THR A 89 3.67 6.25 -4.56
CA THR A 89 2.76 5.34 -3.85
C THR A 89 1.44 6.04 -3.58
N TYR A 90 0.32 5.30 -3.55
CA TYR A 90 -1.01 5.88 -3.33
C TYR A 90 -1.57 5.52 -1.96
N HIS A 91 -1.09 4.46 -1.32
CA HIS A 91 -1.56 4.08 0.00
C HIS A 91 -0.46 3.81 1.02
N SER A 92 -0.87 3.80 2.29
CA SER A 92 0.03 3.70 3.46
C SER A 92 0.90 2.44 3.45
N LEU A 93 0.35 1.29 3.01
CA LEU A 93 1.08 0.02 2.96
C LEU A 93 2.26 0.05 1.97
N GLU A 94 2.03 0.53 0.73
CA GLU A 94 3.09 0.73 -0.27
C GLU A 94 4.15 1.72 0.24
N ASP A 95 3.71 2.90 0.71
CA ASP A 95 4.59 3.96 1.20
C ASP A 95 5.49 3.46 2.35
N ARG A 96 4.94 2.58 3.22
CA ARG A 96 5.68 1.97 4.32
C ARG A 96 6.81 1.07 3.80
N MET A 97 6.54 0.20 2.83
CA MET A 97 7.55 -0.68 2.24
C MET A 97 8.68 0.11 1.57
N VAL A 98 8.32 1.10 0.75
CA VAL A 98 9.30 1.94 0.06
C VAL A 98 10.15 2.72 1.07
N LYS A 99 9.50 3.32 2.08
CA LYS A 99 10.19 4.04 3.15
C LYS A 99 11.15 3.13 3.92
N ASN A 100 10.72 1.91 4.23
CA ASN A 100 11.55 0.94 4.96
C ASN A 100 12.79 0.56 4.15
N LEU A 101 12.62 0.22 2.86
CA LEU A 101 13.74 -0.10 1.98
C LEU A 101 14.74 1.07 1.93
N MET A 102 14.26 2.29 1.67
CA MET A 102 15.14 3.46 1.54
C MET A 102 15.84 3.85 2.86
N LYS A 103 15.29 3.48 4.02
CA LYS A 103 15.87 3.81 5.33
C LYS A 103 16.76 2.72 5.91
N THR A 104 16.49 1.46 5.59
CA THR A 104 17.07 0.31 6.30
C THR A 104 17.74 -0.69 5.38
N GLY A 105 17.50 -0.58 4.06
CA GLY A 105 17.90 -1.61 3.08
C GLY A 105 16.95 -2.81 3.04
N SER A 106 15.97 -2.89 3.94
CA SER A 106 15.00 -3.97 4.01
C SER A 106 13.57 -3.45 3.80
N VAL A 107 12.78 -4.16 3.01
CA VAL A 107 11.34 -3.88 2.84
C VAL A 107 10.60 -4.00 4.19
N GLU A 108 11.08 -4.90 5.06
CA GLU A 108 10.49 -5.18 6.37
C GLU A 108 10.90 -4.14 7.43
N GLY A 109 11.92 -3.32 7.15
CA GLY A 109 12.42 -2.29 8.06
C GLY A 109 13.50 -2.78 9.03
N ASN A 110 14.02 -3.99 8.82
CA ASN A 110 15.11 -4.54 9.59
C ASN A 110 16.44 -3.90 9.12
N ILE A 111 17.22 -3.38 10.06
CA ILE A 111 18.55 -2.86 9.76
C ILE A 111 19.54 -3.98 10.01
N GLU A 112 20.21 -4.44 8.96
CA GLU A 112 21.38 -5.30 9.12
C GLU A 112 22.54 -4.46 9.63
N VAL A 113 23.12 -4.92 10.73
CA VAL A 113 24.26 -4.29 11.39
C VAL A 113 25.42 -5.27 11.34
N ASP A 114 26.60 -4.83 10.91
CA ASP A 114 27.78 -5.69 10.95
C ASP A 114 28.25 -5.92 12.39
N PHE A 115 29.22 -6.83 12.57
CA PHE A 115 29.83 -7.14 13.88
C PHE A 115 30.44 -5.91 14.59
N PHE A 116 30.67 -4.81 13.87
CA PHE A 116 31.24 -3.58 14.39
C PHE A 116 30.19 -2.48 14.62
N GLY A 117 28.91 -2.76 14.38
CA GLY A 117 27.81 -1.80 14.56
C GLY A 117 27.59 -0.86 13.37
N ASN A 118 28.29 -1.04 12.25
CA ASN A 118 28.09 -0.21 11.07
C ASN A 118 26.84 -0.63 10.31
N ARG A 119 26.11 0.38 9.83
CA ARG A 119 24.92 0.20 8.99
C ARG A 119 25.31 0.40 7.54
N ARG A 120 25.25 -0.65 6.73
CA ARG A 120 25.41 -0.54 5.28
C ARG A 120 24.05 -0.31 4.65
N LEU A 121 23.67 0.96 4.52
CA LEU A 121 22.42 1.33 3.86
C LEU A 121 22.63 1.38 2.34
N PRO A 122 21.91 0.57 1.54
CA PRO A 122 22.10 0.55 0.08
C PRO A 122 21.61 1.82 -0.61
N PHE A 123 20.82 2.65 0.09
CA PHE A 123 20.19 3.84 -0.45
C PHE A 123 20.40 5.05 0.45
N ARG A 124 20.58 6.22 -0.15
CA ARG A 124 20.54 7.53 0.49
C ARG A 124 19.30 8.29 0.01
N PRO A 125 18.32 8.59 0.89
CA PRO A 125 17.18 9.41 0.52
C PRO A 125 17.62 10.79 0.00
N VAL A 126 17.08 11.21 -1.14
CA VAL A 126 17.38 12.53 -1.73
C VAL A 126 16.63 13.64 -0.97
N ASN A 127 15.39 13.34 -0.55
CA ASN A 127 14.56 14.27 0.20
C ASN A 127 14.29 13.71 1.61
N SER A 128 14.38 14.56 2.62
CA SER A 128 14.06 14.19 4.01
C SER A 128 12.56 13.98 4.24
N LYS A 129 11.72 14.73 3.52
CA LYS A 129 10.26 14.65 3.55
C LYS A 129 9.73 14.03 2.25
N VAL A 130 8.66 13.25 2.38
CA VAL A 130 7.90 12.74 1.23
C VAL A 130 7.30 13.90 0.45
N MET A 131 7.34 13.84 -0.88
CA MET A 131 6.71 14.83 -1.73
C MET A 131 5.25 14.45 -1.95
N ILE A 132 4.35 15.41 -1.75
CA ILE A 132 2.90 15.28 -1.90
C ILE A 132 2.42 16.23 -3.00
N PRO A 133 1.30 15.93 -3.67
CA PRO A 133 0.74 16.82 -4.68
C PRO A 133 0.39 18.19 -4.09
N SER A 134 0.43 19.21 -4.94
CA SER A 134 -0.06 20.54 -4.59
C SER A 134 -1.59 20.61 -4.62
N GLN A 135 -2.18 21.61 -3.97
CA GLN A 135 -3.63 21.81 -4.00
C GLN A 135 -4.17 21.98 -5.44
N THR A 136 -3.44 22.73 -6.28
CA THR A 136 -3.78 22.91 -7.69
C THR A 136 -3.75 21.59 -8.47
N GLU A 137 -2.78 20.71 -8.18
CA GLU A 137 -2.71 19.38 -8.81
C GLU A 137 -3.87 18.49 -8.38
N ILE A 138 -4.29 18.55 -7.11
CA ILE A 138 -5.44 17.79 -6.61
C ILE A 138 -6.73 18.24 -7.30
N GLU A 139 -6.89 19.54 -7.52
CA GLU A 139 -8.06 20.10 -8.21
C GLU A 139 -8.12 19.68 -9.68
N GLN A 140 -6.98 19.66 -10.36
CA GLN A 140 -6.88 19.23 -11.76
C GLN A 140 -6.92 17.70 -11.93
N ASN A 141 -6.40 16.97 -10.95
CA ASN A 141 -6.33 15.51 -10.94
C ASN A 141 -6.67 14.96 -9.56
N PRO A 142 -7.96 14.75 -9.24
CA PRO A 142 -8.37 14.25 -7.92
C PRO A 142 -7.75 12.90 -7.53
N ARG A 143 -7.27 12.09 -8.51
CA ARG A 143 -6.57 10.83 -8.23
C ARG A 143 -5.18 11.04 -7.62
N SER A 144 -4.59 12.21 -7.78
CA SER A 144 -3.28 12.54 -7.19
C SER A 144 -3.37 12.73 -5.67
N HIS A 145 -4.55 13.00 -5.11
CA HIS A 145 -4.75 13.36 -3.70
C HIS A 145 -3.98 12.50 -2.68
N SER A 146 -3.85 11.19 -2.92
CA SER A 146 -3.16 10.27 -2.02
C SER A 146 -1.73 9.89 -2.47
N ALA A 147 -1.26 10.46 -3.57
CA ALA A 147 0.06 10.21 -4.13
C ALA A 147 1.17 10.72 -3.20
N LYS A 148 2.21 9.91 -3.07
CA LYS A 148 3.39 10.16 -2.27
C LYS A 148 4.62 9.76 -3.06
N LEU A 149 5.45 10.73 -3.39
CA LEU A 149 6.70 10.51 -4.12
C LEU A 149 7.87 10.41 -3.15
N ARG A 150 8.66 9.32 -3.29
CA ARG A 150 9.93 9.12 -2.59
C ARG A 150 11.05 8.90 -3.60
N ILE A 151 12.20 9.53 -3.31
CA ILE A 151 13.40 9.43 -4.14
C ILE A 151 14.59 9.04 -3.27
N ALA A 152 15.35 8.05 -3.71
CA ALA A 152 16.62 7.67 -3.10
C ALA A 152 17.70 7.38 -4.16
N GLU A 153 18.95 7.56 -3.78
CA GLU A 153 20.13 7.34 -4.61
C GLU A 153 20.87 6.10 -4.11
N LYS A 154 21.25 5.18 -5.00
CA LYS A 154 22.06 4.01 -4.64
C LYS A 154 23.47 4.45 -4.25
N GLN A 155 23.92 3.98 -3.09
CA GLN A 155 25.29 4.18 -2.60
C GLN A 155 26.25 3.16 -3.23
#